data_AF-A0A2V6E6X3-F1
#
_entry.id   AF-A0A2V6E6X3-F1
#
_cell.length_a   1.000
_cell.length_b   1.000
_cell.length_c   1.000
_cell.angle_alpha   90.00
_cell.angle_beta   90.00
_cell.angle_gamma   90.00
#
_symmetry.space_group_name_H-M   'P 1'
#
loop_
_entity.id
_entity.type
_entity.pdbx_description
1 polymer ?
#
loop_
_entity_poly.entity_id
_entity_poly.type
_entity_poly.pdbx_seq_one_letter_code
_entity_poly.pdbx_strand_id
1 'polypeptide(L)'
;MALSVRAAQPCSRHIRTKPTAPVSSRMPPEKRKVLVGGASSGGPGVAELRPPKPGDVRWRVEHAQILSEQDIPRFAKLGVIASMQPSHAISDLFFAPARLGVERLAGAYAWNKLIKSGAIICGGSDAPVERGEPMIEFYAAVARKSIKGESGEGWHPEQAVSREQALKMFTINAAYGAFEEADKGSIEVGKLADFTVLSADIMKIPAPEILKTRCEMTVVGGEVVYENR
;
A
#
# COMPACT_ATOMS: atom_id res chain seq x y z
N MET A 1 7.93 -12.26 13.36
CA MET A 1 7.08 -12.52 14.54
C MET A 1 7.82 -12.03 15.77
N ALA A 2 7.53 -10.81 16.22
CA ALA A 2 7.76 -10.28 17.56
C ALA A 2 7.15 -8.87 17.62
N LEU A 3 5.92 -8.77 18.11
CA LEU A 3 5.52 -7.64 18.95
C LEU A 3 6.43 -7.71 20.18
N SER A 4 7.16 -6.64 20.49
CA SER A 4 7.81 -6.50 21.80
C SER A 4 7.04 -5.47 22.61
N VAL A 5 6.17 -5.97 23.49
CA VAL A 5 5.78 -5.23 24.69
C VAL A 5 6.85 -5.48 25.74
N ARG A 6 7.77 -4.55 25.88
CA ARG A 6 8.53 -4.31 27.12
C ARG A 6 8.76 -2.82 27.28
N ALA A 7 8.22 -2.26 28.35
CA ALA A 7 8.65 -0.98 28.87
C ALA A 7 10.16 -1.07 29.15
N ALA A 8 10.94 -0.21 28.50
CA ALA A 8 12.36 -0.06 28.75
C ALA A 8 12.63 1.39 29.19
N GLN A 9 13.23 1.51 30.38
CA GLN A 9 13.84 2.71 30.93
C GLN A 9 14.87 3.33 29.95
N PRO A 10 15.17 4.64 30.08
CA PRO A 10 15.85 5.40 29.05
C PRO A 10 17.33 5.01 28.96
N CYS A 11 17.75 4.54 27.79
CA CYS A 11 19.16 4.38 27.46
C CYS A 11 19.45 5.28 26.25
N SER A 12 20.11 6.42 26.49
CA SER A 12 20.50 7.37 25.45
C SER A 12 21.54 6.75 24.52
N ARG A 13 21.13 6.32 23.32
CA ARG A 13 22.04 6.05 22.21
C ARG A 13 21.46 6.61 20.91
N HIS A 14 21.89 7.84 20.60
CA HIS A 14 22.07 8.45 19.28
C HIS A 14 21.25 7.83 18.14
N ILE A 15 20.01 8.27 18.01
CA ILE A 15 19.24 8.22 16.76
C ILE A 15 19.95 9.17 15.78
N ARG A 16 20.36 8.65 14.62
CA ARG A 16 20.96 9.49 13.57
C ARG A 16 19.85 10.28 12.88
N THR A 17 19.74 11.56 13.19
CA THR A 17 19.11 12.54 12.31
C THR A 17 20.12 12.93 11.23
N LYS A 18 19.72 12.93 9.95
CA LYS A 18 20.56 13.50 8.88
C LYS A 18 20.45 15.03 8.96
N PRO A 19 21.57 15.79 9.03
CA PRO A 19 21.51 17.24 8.98
C PRO A 19 21.17 17.74 7.57
N THR A 20 20.26 18.70 7.46
CA THR A 20 20.02 19.51 6.26
C THR A 20 21.11 20.58 6.15
N ALA A 21 21.79 20.63 4.99
CA ALA A 21 22.81 21.66 4.72
C ALA A 21 22.15 23.00 4.35
N PRO A 22 22.69 24.16 4.78
CA PRO A 22 22.16 25.46 4.40
C PRO A 22 22.63 25.84 2.99
N VAL A 23 21.71 26.41 2.20
CA VAL A 23 22.01 26.98 0.87
C VAL A 23 22.77 28.28 1.05
N SER A 24 24.07 28.27 0.71
CA SER A 24 24.91 29.46 0.65
C SER A 24 24.75 30.17 -0.69
N SER A 25 24.49 31.47 -0.64
CA SER A 25 24.38 32.36 -1.78
C SER A 25 25.74 32.98 -2.15
N ARG A 26 25.90 33.27 -3.45
CA ARG A 26 26.93 34.09 -4.14
C ARG A 26 27.96 33.31 -4.97
N MET A 27 27.83 33.40 -6.29
CA MET A 27 28.94 33.26 -7.25
C MET A 27 29.20 34.62 -7.93
N PRO A 28 30.47 34.99 -8.20
CA PRO A 28 30.83 36.26 -8.84
C PRO A 28 30.82 36.18 -10.39
N PRO A 29 30.72 37.32 -11.10
CA PRO A 29 30.52 37.36 -12.55
C PRO A 29 31.84 37.49 -13.34
N GLU A 30 31.89 36.87 -14.52
CA GLU A 30 32.68 37.18 -15.74
C GLU A 30 32.96 35.86 -16.50
N LYS A 31 32.79 35.68 -17.82
CA LYS A 31 32.92 36.57 -18.97
C LYS A 31 31.86 36.21 -20.02
N ARG A 32 31.15 37.21 -20.55
CA ARG A 32 30.29 37.07 -21.75
C ARG A 32 31.17 37.10 -23.00
N LYS A 33 31.26 35.98 -23.72
CA LYS A 33 31.49 36.00 -25.17
C LYS A 33 30.15 35.80 -25.85
N VAL A 34 29.71 36.85 -26.52
CA VAL A 34 28.59 36.82 -27.46
C VAL A 34 29.03 35.99 -28.67
N LEU A 35 28.44 34.81 -28.86
CA LEU A 35 28.32 34.21 -30.18
C LEU A 35 26.86 34.34 -30.60
N VAL A 36 26.66 35.20 -31.60
CA VAL A 36 25.40 35.31 -32.34
C VAL A 36 25.26 34.05 -33.19
N GLY A 37 24.19 33.29 -32.99
CA GLY A 37 23.89 32.13 -33.82
C GLY A 37 22.55 31.49 -33.50
N GLY A 38 21.54 31.81 -34.31
CA GLY A 38 20.35 30.97 -34.54
C GLY A 38 19.28 31.01 -33.44
N ALA A 39 18.28 31.85 -33.62
CA ALA A 39 17.00 31.70 -32.93
C ALA A 39 16.31 30.41 -33.44
N SER A 40 16.18 29.41 -32.57
CA SER A 40 15.10 28.42 -32.66
C SER A 40 14.32 28.45 -31.34
N SER A 41 13.03 28.71 -31.46
CA SER A 41 12.04 28.86 -30.40
C SER A 41 12.12 27.76 -29.33
N GLY A 42 12.69 28.09 -28.17
CA GLY A 42 12.66 27.23 -26.97
C GLY A 42 11.44 27.56 -26.11
N GLY A 43 10.41 26.72 -26.18
CA GLY A 43 9.52 26.50 -25.03
C GLY A 43 10.23 25.59 -24.01
N PRO A 44 9.82 25.55 -22.73
CA PRO A 44 10.37 24.60 -21.78
C PRO A 44 10.14 23.19 -22.33
N GLY A 45 11.24 22.51 -22.66
CA GLY A 45 11.20 21.18 -23.25
C GLY A 45 10.41 20.25 -22.35
N VAL A 46 9.26 19.78 -22.85
CA VAL A 46 8.67 18.55 -22.35
C VAL A 46 9.76 17.51 -22.55
N ALA A 47 10.38 17.02 -21.47
CA ALA A 47 11.32 15.93 -21.58
C ALA A 47 10.61 14.82 -22.35
N GLU A 48 11.13 14.45 -23.53
CA GLU A 48 10.60 13.32 -24.29
C GLU A 48 10.58 12.12 -23.35
N LEU A 49 9.38 11.70 -22.95
CA LEU A 49 9.19 10.51 -22.14
C LEU A 49 9.66 9.34 -22.99
N ARG A 50 10.90 8.90 -22.76
CA ARG A 50 11.43 7.68 -23.37
C ARG A 50 10.47 6.53 -23.00
N PRO A 51 10.04 5.71 -23.97
CA PRO A 51 9.25 4.53 -23.65
C PRO A 51 10.02 3.67 -22.62
N PRO A 52 9.36 3.23 -21.54
CA PRO A 52 10.03 2.49 -20.48
C PRO A 52 10.64 1.20 -21.04
N LYS A 53 11.87 0.88 -20.63
CA LYS A 53 12.47 -0.41 -21.00
C LYS A 53 11.79 -1.53 -20.20
N PRO A 54 11.86 -2.78 -20.68
CA PRO A 54 11.52 -3.93 -19.85
C PRO A 54 12.28 -3.88 -18.53
N GLY A 55 11.56 -3.83 -17.41
CA GLY A 55 12.12 -3.70 -16.05
C GLY A 55 12.12 -2.30 -15.44
N ASP A 56 11.91 -1.24 -16.25
CA ASP A 56 11.87 0.14 -15.75
C ASP A 56 10.54 0.48 -15.06
N VAL A 57 9.49 -0.32 -15.29
CA VAL A 57 8.11 -0.02 -14.85
C VAL A 57 7.46 -1.18 -14.13
N ARG A 58 6.68 -0.86 -13.10
CA ARG A 58 5.80 -1.76 -12.36
C ARG A 58 4.36 -1.44 -12.75
N TRP A 59 3.89 -2.10 -13.81
CA TRP A 59 2.50 -1.94 -14.25
C TRP A 59 1.54 -2.39 -13.16
N ARG A 60 0.46 -1.64 -12.97
CA ARG A 60 -0.60 -1.99 -12.05
C ARG A 60 -1.96 -1.81 -12.68
N VAL A 61 -2.88 -2.66 -12.26
CA VAL A 61 -4.31 -2.50 -12.50
C VAL A 61 -4.93 -2.08 -11.19
N GLU A 62 -5.51 -0.88 -11.17
CA GLU A 62 -6.25 -0.37 -10.03
C GLU A 62 -7.58 -1.11 -9.90
N HIS A 63 -8.03 -1.29 -8.66
CA HIS A 63 -9.21 -2.05 -8.26
C HIS A 63 -9.11 -3.56 -8.49
N ALA A 64 -8.88 -3.98 -9.75
CA ALA A 64 -8.91 -5.38 -10.19
C ALA A 64 -10.09 -6.18 -9.58
N GLN A 65 -11.24 -5.51 -9.38
CA GLN A 65 -12.32 -5.97 -8.52
C GLN A 65 -12.99 -7.22 -9.05
N ILE A 66 -13.30 -7.24 -10.35
CA ILE A 66 -13.99 -8.33 -11.02
C ILE A 66 -13.10 -8.84 -12.13
N LEU A 67 -12.53 -10.03 -11.95
CA LEU A 67 -11.66 -10.66 -12.94
C LEU A 67 -12.35 -11.88 -13.54
N SER A 68 -12.08 -12.16 -14.82
CA SER A 68 -12.27 -13.51 -15.34
C SER A 68 -11.27 -14.44 -14.65
N GLU A 69 -11.69 -15.65 -14.28
CA GLU A 69 -10.80 -16.63 -13.65
C GLU A 69 -9.58 -16.96 -14.53
N GLN A 70 -9.74 -16.90 -15.85
CA GLN A 70 -8.68 -17.15 -16.82
C GLN A 70 -7.62 -16.04 -16.85
N ASP A 71 -7.97 -14.84 -16.39
CA ASP A 71 -7.06 -13.69 -16.38
C ASP A 71 -6.24 -13.60 -15.08
N ILE A 72 -6.68 -14.25 -13.99
CA ILE A 72 -5.97 -14.23 -12.70
C ILE A 72 -4.50 -14.66 -12.85
N PRO A 73 -4.15 -15.79 -13.50
CA PRO A 73 -2.75 -16.20 -13.65
C PRO A 73 -1.91 -15.26 -14.52
N ARG A 74 -2.54 -14.40 -15.33
CA ARG A 74 -1.83 -13.47 -16.21
C ARG A 74 -1.14 -12.36 -15.44
N PHE A 75 -1.65 -11.96 -14.26
CA PHE A 75 -1.01 -10.97 -13.40
C PHE A 75 0.42 -11.41 -13.04
N ALA A 76 0.57 -12.64 -12.57
CA ALA A 76 1.87 -13.21 -12.25
C ALA A 76 2.76 -13.35 -13.49
N LYS A 77 2.21 -13.90 -14.59
CA LYS A 77 2.96 -14.12 -15.85
C LYS A 77 3.50 -12.81 -16.45
N LEU A 78 2.75 -11.71 -16.33
CA LEU A 78 3.11 -10.41 -16.89
C LEU A 78 3.85 -9.50 -15.89
N GLY A 79 3.96 -9.90 -14.63
CA GLY A 79 4.51 -9.05 -13.58
C GLY A 79 3.66 -7.81 -13.28
N VAL A 80 2.35 -7.89 -13.54
CA VAL A 80 1.40 -6.79 -13.27
C VAL A 80 0.94 -6.88 -11.82
N ILE A 81 0.96 -5.76 -11.11
CA ILE A 81 0.50 -5.64 -9.74
C ILE A 81 -1.03 -5.46 -9.74
N ALA A 82 -1.71 -6.20 -8.87
CA ALA A 82 -3.11 -5.93 -8.56
C ALA A 82 -3.16 -4.93 -7.40
N SER A 83 -3.65 -3.72 -7.65
CA SER A 83 -3.90 -2.72 -6.61
C SER A 83 -5.38 -2.84 -6.22
N MET A 84 -5.68 -3.26 -5.00
CA MET A 84 -7.03 -3.68 -4.61
C MET A 84 -7.41 -3.14 -3.24
N GLN A 85 -8.68 -2.76 -3.08
CA GLN A 85 -9.23 -2.25 -1.83
C GLN A 85 -10.13 -3.29 -1.16
N PRO A 86 -9.73 -3.84 0.00
CA PRO A 86 -10.56 -4.84 0.68
C PRO A 86 -11.92 -4.33 1.16
N SER A 87 -12.02 -3.07 1.56
CA SER A 87 -13.29 -2.43 1.93
C SER A 87 -14.33 -2.48 0.80
N HIS A 88 -13.92 -2.30 -0.47
CA HIS A 88 -14.82 -2.44 -1.63
C HIS A 88 -15.54 -3.79 -1.65
N ALA A 89 -14.90 -4.86 -1.15
CA ALA A 89 -15.56 -6.15 -1.09
C ALA A 89 -16.75 -6.07 -0.11
N ILE A 90 -16.48 -5.63 1.11
CA ILE A 90 -17.47 -5.72 2.17
C ILE A 90 -18.59 -4.67 2.03
N SER A 91 -18.38 -3.61 1.25
CA SER A 91 -19.40 -2.64 0.84
C SER A 91 -20.21 -3.16 -0.36
N ASP A 92 -19.56 -3.71 -1.39
CA ASP A 92 -20.23 -4.25 -2.58
C ASP A 92 -21.09 -5.50 -2.31
N LEU A 93 -20.83 -6.21 -1.21
CA LEU A 93 -21.59 -7.38 -0.75
C LEU A 93 -23.12 -7.21 -0.89
N PHE A 94 -23.64 -6.01 -0.63
CA PHE A 94 -25.08 -5.75 -0.57
C PHE A 94 -25.74 -5.48 -1.93
N PHE A 95 -24.97 -5.23 -2.99
CA PHE A 95 -25.53 -4.88 -4.30
C PHE A 95 -24.87 -5.58 -5.49
N ALA A 96 -23.64 -6.08 -5.36
CA ALA A 96 -22.94 -6.76 -6.43
C ALA A 96 -23.70 -7.98 -7.00
N PRO A 97 -24.35 -8.86 -6.19
CA PRO A 97 -25.15 -9.95 -6.74
C PRO A 97 -26.26 -9.46 -7.68
N ALA A 98 -26.95 -8.37 -7.32
CA ALA A 98 -28.02 -7.81 -8.15
C ALA A 98 -27.48 -7.14 -9.44
N ARG A 99 -26.24 -6.63 -9.43
CA ARG A 99 -25.61 -5.95 -10.58
C ARG A 99 -24.93 -6.93 -11.54
N LEU A 100 -24.28 -7.95 -10.99
CA LEU A 100 -23.39 -8.85 -11.72
C LEU A 100 -24.04 -10.22 -11.96
N GLY A 101 -24.97 -10.64 -11.11
CA GLY A 101 -25.41 -12.03 -11.08
C GLY A 101 -24.32 -12.94 -10.52
N VAL A 102 -24.72 -14.10 -9.99
CA VAL A 102 -23.83 -14.98 -9.22
C VAL A 102 -22.65 -15.50 -10.05
N GLU A 103 -22.86 -15.78 -11.34
CA GLU A 103 -21.80 -16.30 -12.22
C GLU A 103 -20.58 -15.38 -12.33
N ARG A 104 -20.80 -14.06 -12.39
CA ARG A 104 -19.72 -13.06 -12.51
C ARG A 104 -19.05 -12.75 -11.16
N LEU A 105 -19.57 -13.26 -10.04
CA LEU A 105 -18.93 -13.13 -8.73
C LEU A 105 -17.80 -14.14 -8.51
N ALA A 106 -17.69 -15.18 -9.35
CA ALA A 106 -16.67 -16.23 -9.23
C ALA A 106 -15.21 -15.70 -9.18
N GLY A 107 -14.96 -14.57 -9.85
CA GLY A 107 -13.68 -13.87 -9.85
C GLY A 107 -13.70 -12.51 -9.13
N ALA A 108 -14.73 -12.23 -8.33
CA ALA A 108 -14.82 -11.00 -7.56
C ALA A 108 -13.87 -11.02 -6.35
N TYR A 109 -13.07 -9.97 -6.21
CA TYR A 109 -12.13 -9.76 -5.10
C TYR A 109 -11.24 -10.99 -4.86
N ALA A 110 -10.71 -11.58 -5.93
CA ALA A 110 -10.06 -12.90 -5.90
C ALA A 110 -8.62 -12.87 -5.33
N TRP A 111 -8.42 -12.24 -4.17
CA TRP A 111 -7.10 -12.01 -3.56
C TRP A 111 -6.33 -13.30 -3.34
N ASN A 112 -6.96 -14.32 -2.77
CA ASN A 112 -6.30 -15.60 -2.49
C ASN A 112 -5.86 -16.31 -3.78
N LYS A 113 -6.69 -16.31 -4.83
CA LYS A 113 -6.34 -16.84 -6.16
C LYS A 113 -5.18 -16.05 -6.79
N LEU A 114 -5.22 -14.73 -6.74
CA LEU A 114 -4.13 -13.86 -7.23
C LEU A 114 -2.81 -14.16 -6.51
N ILE A 115 -2.81 -14.20 -5.17
CA ILE A 115 -1.61 -14.53 -4.38
C ILE A 115 -1.11 -15.94 -4.72
N LYS A 116 -1.99 -16.94 -4.80
CA LYS A 116 -1.62 -18.31 -5.17
C LYS A 116 -1.03 -18.42 -6.58
N SER A 117 -1.44 -17.54 -7.50
CA SER A 117 -0.85 -17.49 -8.84
C SER A 117 0.58 -16.93 -8.86
N GLY A 118 1.03 -16.29 -7.77
CA GLY A 118 2.31 -15.58 -7.69
C GLY A 118 2.20 -14.08 -7.96
N ALA A 119 0.99 -13.54 -8.13
CA ALA A 119 0.79 -12.10 -8.33
C ALA A 119 1.05 -11.33 -7.03
N ILE A 120 1.57 -10.11 -7.17
CA ILE A 120 1.70 -9.16 -6.07
C ILE A 120 0.40 -8.36 -5.96
N ILE A 121 -0.13 -8.28 -4.73
CA ILE A 121 -1.27 -7.42 -4.41
C ILE A 121 -0.79 -6.27 -3.53
N CYS A 122 -1.06 -5.05 -3.98
CA CYS A 122 -1.00 -3.85 -3.14
C CYS A 122 -2.39 -3.59 -2.55
N GLY A 123 -2.48 -3.50 -1.23
CA GLY A 123 -3.71 -3.13 -0.55
C GLY A 123 -3.84 -1.62 -0.45
N GLY A 124 -5.05 -1.09 -0.65
CA GLY A 124 -5.38 0.32 -0.43
C GLY A 124 -6.80 0.47 0.09
N SER A 125 -7.25 1.72 0.26
CA SER A 125 -8.62 2.03 0.65
C SER A 125 -9.43 2.76 -0.41
N ASP A 126 -8.78 3.44 -1.37
CA ASP A 126 -9.45 4.38 -2.29
C ASP A 126 -10.22 5.48 -1.54
N ALA A 127 -9.69 5.93 -0.39
CA ALA A 127 -10.26 7.05 0.33
C ALA A 127 -10.23 8.33 -0.56
N PRO A 128 -11.30 9.15 -0.55
CA PRO A 128 -12.44 9.12 0.36
C PRO A 128 -13.67 8.34 -0.15
N VAL A 129 -13.56 7.52 -1.21
CA VAL A 129 -14.67 6.65 -1.66
C VAL A 129 -15.07 5.71 -0.53
N GLU A 130 -14.07 5.08 0.09
CA GLU A 130 -14.21 4.37 1.35
C GLU A 130 -13.69 5.22 2.53
N ARG A 131 -13.96 4.75 3.75
CA ARG A 131 -13.60 5.45 4.99
C ARG A 131 -12.11 5.73 5.15
N GLY A 132 -11.24 4.94 4.52
CA GLY A 132 -9.79 5.08 4.65
C GLY A 132 -9.21 4.57 5.98
N GLU A 133 -9.98 3.83 6.78
CA GLU A 133 -9.54 3.33 8.08
C GLU A 133 -8.80 1.98 7.94
N PRO A 134 -7.48 1.90 8.26
CA PRO A 134 -6.69 0.69 8.04
C PRO A 134 -7.22 -0.57 8.72
N MET A 135 -7.86 -0.46 9.90
CA MET A 135 -8.41 -1.64 10.58
C MET A 135 -9.62 -2.22 9.85
N ILE A 136 -10.40 -1.41 9.13
CA ILE A 136 -11.47 -1.89 8.26
C ILE A 136 -10.88 -2.67 7.08
N GLU A 137 -9.83 -2.12 6.45
CA GLU A 137 -9.18 -2.76 5.31
C GLU A 137 -8.54 -4.11 5.68
N PHE A 138 -7.81 -4.13 6.79
CA PHE A 138 -7.21 -5.35 7.31
C PHE A 138 -8.29 -6.38 7.68
N TYR A 139 -9.35 -5.96 8.37
CA TYR A 139 -10.50 -6.82 8.69
C TYR A 139 -11.15 -7.39 7.43
N ALA A 140 -11.43 -6.55 6.43
CA ALA A 140 -12.09 -6.96 5.20
C ALA A 140 -11.27 -8.00 4.43
N ALA A 141 -9.94 -7.87 4.40
CA ALA A 141 -9.05 -8.82 3.75
C ALA A 141 -9.06 -10.21 4.44
N VAL A 142 -9.09 -10.24 5.77
CA VAL A 142 -8.93 -11.48 6.56
C VAL A 142 -10.26 -12.16 6.89
N ALA A 143 -11.31 -11.38 7.15
CA ALA A 143 -12.62 -11.89 7.53
C ALA A 143 -13.55 -12.05 6.32
N ARG A 144 -13.38 -11.19 5.30
CA ARG A 144 -14.21 -11.12 4.10
C ARG A 144 -15.72 -11.09 4.42
N LYS A 145 -16.09 -10.24 5.39
CA LYS A 145 -17.44 -10.05 5.89
C LYS A 145 -17.73 -8.56 6.08
N SER A 146 -18.99 -8.17 6.06
CA SER A 146 -19.39 -6.80 6.43
C SER A 146 -18.87 -6.43 7.82
N ILE A 147 -18.80 -5.14 8.15
CA ILE A 147 -18.45 -4.68 9.52
C ILE A 147 -19.41 -5.20 10.60
N LYS A 148 -20.59 -5.70 10.22
CA LYS A 148 -21.55 -6.37 11.10
C LYS A 148 -21.40 -7.89 11.12
N GLY A 149 -20.43 -8.44 10.40
CA GLY A 149 -20.15 -9.88 10.31
C GLY A 149 -20.99 -10.63 9.27
N GLU A 150 -21.64 -9.93 8.34
CA GLU A 150 -22.52 -10.53 7.32
C GLU A 150 -21.73 -11.08 6.12
N SER A 151 -22.29 -12.08 5.46
CA SER A 151 -21.81 -12.68 4.20
C SER A 151 -23.02 -13.09 3.36
N GLY A 152 -22.83 -13.20 2.05
CA GLY A 152 -23.89 -13.56 1.11
C GLY A 152 -23.52 -14.76 0.24
N GLU A 153 -24.50 -15.25 -0.52
CA GLU A 153 -24.29 -16.24 -1.57
C GLU A 153 -23.33 -15.69 -2.65
N GLY A 154 -22.44 -16.55 -3.15
CA GLY A 154 -21.46 -16.15 -4.16
C GLY A 154 -20.41 -15.15 -3.67
N TRP A 155 -20.27 -14.93 -2.35
CA TRP A 155 -19.30 -13.98 -1.82
C TRP A 155 -17.88 -14.53 -1.67
N HIS A 156 -17.73 -15.85 -1.79
CA HIS A 156 -16.45 -16.56 -1.82
C HIS A 156 -15.56 -16.33 -0.59
N PRO A 157 -15.97 -16.76 0.62
CA PRO A 157 -15.16 -16.63 1.84
C PRO A 157 -13.75 -17.25 1.72
N GLU A 158 -13.57 -18.25 0.85
CA GLU A 158 -12.28 -18.86 0.52
C GLU A 158 -11.28 -17.90 -0.17
N GLN A 159 -11.72 -16.74 -0.64
CA GLN A 159 -10.84 -15.68 -1.15
C GLN A 159 -10.25 -14.79 -0.05
N ALA A 160 -10.65 -14.97 1.21
CA ALA A 160 -9.97 -14.34 2.34
C ALA A 160 -8.48 -14.71 2.37
N VAL A 161 -7.66 -13.78 2.85
CA VAL A 161 -6.20 -13.97 2.94
C VAL A 161 -5.78 -14.19 4.39
N SER A 162 -4.61 -14.80 4.58
CA SER A 162 -4.02 -14.91 5.92
C SER A 162 -3.68 -13.52 6.46
N ARG A 163 -3.53 -13.40 7.78
CA ARG A 163 -3.15 -12.13 8.41
C ARG A 163 -1.77 -11.64 7.94
N GLU A 164 -0.85 -12.55 7.68
CA GLU A 164 0.48 -12.24 7.13
C GLU A 164 0.39 -11.74 5.69
N GLN A 165 -0.49 -12.34 4.88
CA GLN A 165 -0.75 -11.89 3.52
C GLN A 165 -1.39 -10.49 3.50
N ALA A 166 -2.40 -10.26 4.34
CA ALA A 166 -3.02 -8.95 4.51
C ALA A 166 -1.98 -7.90 4.98
N LEU A 167 -1.15 -8.24 5.98
CA LEU A 167 -0.12 -7.32 6.46
C LEU A 167 0.84 -6.94 5.34
N LYS A 168 1.28 -7.91 4.52
CA LYS A 168 2.13 -7.64 3.36
C LYS A 168 1.45 -6.73 2.33
N MET A 169 0.17 -6.96 2.03
CA MET A 169 -0.60 -6.13 1.08
C MET A 169 -0.51 -4.64 1.43
N PHE A 170 -0.66 -4.30 2.72
CA PHE A 170 -0.68 -2.91 3.20
C PHE A 170 0.69 -2.34 3.60
N THR A 171 1.76 -3.14 3.54
CA THR A 171 3.11 -2.71 3.95
C THR A 171 4.11 -2.91 2.82
N ILE A 172 4.84 -4.02 2.83
CA ILE A 172 5.95 -4.25 1.90
C ILE A 172 5.51 -4.33 0.44
N ASN A 173 4.30 -4.84 0.15
CA ASN A 173 3.81 -4.88 -1.23
C ASN A 173 3.42 -3.47 -1.70
N ALA A 174 2.78 -2.66 -0.86
CA ALA A 174 2.48 -1.27 -1.20
C ALA A 174 3.77 -0.45 -1.42
N ALA A 175 4.77 -0.63 -0.57
CA ALA A 175 6.10 -0.04 -0.77
C ALA A 175 6.74 -0.51 -2.09
N TYR A 176 6.62 -1.79 -2.42
CA TYR A 176 7.04 -2.33 -3.72
C TYR A 176 6.24 -1.71 -4.88
N GLY A 177 4.94 -1.51 -4.76
CA GLY A 177 4.16 -0.80 -5.78
C GLY A 177 4.63 0.65 -6.02
N ALA A 178 5.25 1.26 -5.02
CA ALA A 178 5.74 2.63 -5.01
C ALA A 178 7.25 2.79 -5.30
N PHE A 179 8.00 1.70 -5.47
CA PHE A 179 9.48 1.71 -5.57
C PHE A 179 10.19 2.17 -4.29
N GLU A 180 9.58 1.97 -3.13
CA GLU A 180 10.07 2.41 -1.82
C GLU A 180 10.38 1.22 -0.90
N GLU A 181 10.40 -0.01 -1.41
CA GLU A 181 10.63 -1.21 -0.59
C GLU A 181 12.04 -1.27 0.04
N ALA A 182 13.00 -0.53 -0.50
CA ALA A 182 14.33 -0.37 0.09
C ALA A 182 14.32 0.56 1.30
N ASP A 183 13.39 1.51 1.34
CA ASP A 183 13.33 2.56 2.35
C ASP A 183 12.28 2.30 3.44
N LYS A 184 11.17 1.62 3.11
CA LYS A 184 10.05 1.37 4.03
C LYS A 184 9.30 0.06 3.74
N GLY A 185 8.19 -0.14 4.45
CA GLY A 185 7.31 -1.32 4.29
C GLY A 185 7.68 -2.53 5.16
N SER A 186 8.79 -2.49 5.90
CA SER A 186 9.12 -3.47 6.94
C SER A 186 10.00 -2.87 8.03
N ILE A 187 10.02 -3.49 9.22
CA ILE A 187 10.88 -3.09 10.34
C ILE A 187 12.20 -3.85 10.23
N GLU A 188 13.17 -3.21 9.58
CA GLU A 188 14.50 -3.77 9.32
C GLU A 188 15.58 -2.69 9.49
N VAL A 189 16.79 -3.10 9.88
CA VAL A 189 17.91 -2.17 10.03
C VAL A 189 18.24 -1.54 8.68
N GLY A 190 18.30 -0.21 8.64
CA GLY A 190 18.59 0.56 7.43
C GLY A 190 17.38 1.24 6.79
N LYS A 191 16.15 0.84 7.16
CA LYS A 191 14.91 1.47 6.70
C LYS A 191 14.49 2.64 7.59
N LEU A 192 13.57 3.47 7.08
CA LEU A 192 12.91 4.52 7.85
C LEU A 192 12.19 3.92 9.06
N ALA A 193 12.26 4.61 10.19
CA ALA A 193 11.51 4.26 11.40
C ALA A 193 10.05 4.72 11.28
N ASP A 194 9.34 4.14 10.31
CA ASP A 194 7.92 4.36 10.05
C ASP A 194 7.14 3.17 10.60
N PHE A 195 6.45 3.35 11.72
CA PHE A 195 5.64 2.29 12.32
C PHE A 195 4.48 2.85 13.14
N THR A 196 3.51 1.99 13.38
CA THR A 196 2.33 2.28 14.20
C THR A 196 2.26 1.29 15.36
N VAL A 197 1.95 1.80 16.55
CA VAL A 197 1.64 0.99 17.73
C VAL A 197 0.13 0.84 17.80
N LEU A 198 -0.34 -0.39 17.88
CA LEU A 198 -1.76 -0.73 17.96
C LEU A 198 -2.13 -1.17 19.37
N SER A 199 -3.37 -0.89 19.77
CA SER A 199 -3.92 -1.26 21.09
C SER A 199 -4.07 -2.77 21.28
N ALA A 200 -3.96 -3.57 20.21
CA ALA A 200 -4.11 -5.02 20.22
C ALA A 200 -3.22 -5.71 19.17
N ASP A 201 -2.87 -6.97 19.41
CA ASP A 201 -2.16 -7.82 18.45
C ASP A 201 -3.11 -8.34 17.36
N ILE A 202 -3.26 -7.57 16.28
CA ILE A 202 -4.13 -7.89 15.14
C ILE A 202 -3.79 -9.23 14.47
N MET A 203 -2.60 -9.79 14.74
CA MET A 203 -2.17 -11.09 14.23
C MET A 203 -2.80 -12.27 14.98
N LYS A 204 -3.39 -12.04 16.15
CA LYS A 204 -3.87 -13.12 17.06
C LYS A 204 -5.31 -12.96 17.51
N ILE A 205 -5.78 -11.73 17.69
CA ILE A 205 -7.14 -11.48 18.19
C ILE A 205 -8.21 -12.05 17.25
N PRO A 206 -9.41 -12.40 17.77
CA PRO A 206 -10.55 -12.78 16.93
C PRO A 206 -10.85 -11.72 15.88
N ALA A 207 -11.25 -12.14 14.67
CA ALA A 207 -11.45 -11.23 13.54
C ALA A 207 -12.38 -10.02 13.87
N PRO A 208 -13.55 -10.19 14.52
CA PRO A 208 -14.40 -9.05 14.88
C PRO A 208 -13.75 -8.02 15.80
N GLU A 209 -12.77 -8.42 16.62
CA GLU A 209 -12.07 -7.52 17.54
C GLU A 209 -11.05 -6.63 16.82
N ILE A 210 -10.64 -6.96 15.58
CA ILE A 210 -9.78 -6.11 14.76
C ILE A 210 -10.40 -4.73 14.58
N LEU A 211 -11.71 -4.65 14.35
CA LEU A 211 -12.44 -3.40 14.15
C LEU A 211 -12.45 -2.47 15.38
N LYS A 212 -12.12 -2.99 16.57
CA LYS A 212 -12.03 -2.21 17.81
C LYS A 212 -10.59 -1.77 18.13
N THR A 213 -9.62 -2.21 17.33
CA THR A 213 -8.21 -1.87 17.54
C THR A 213 -8.01 -0.40 17.22
N ARG A 214 -7.28 0.31 18.09
CA ARG A 214 -6.93 1.72 17.89
C ARG A 214 -5.45 1.87 17.60
N CYS A 215 -5.11 2.90 16.83
CA CYS A 215 -3.77 3.43 16.76
C CYS A 215 -3.46 4.14 18.09
N GLU A 216 -2.45 3.67 18.82
CA GLU A 216 -2.00 4.30 20.07
C GLU A 216 -0.84 5.28 19.80
N MET A 217 -0.04 5.04 18.75
CA MET A 217 1.07 5.91 18.37
C MET A 217 1.44 5.72 16.90
N THR A 218 1.80 6.79 16.21
CA THR A 218 2.42 6.74 14.87
C THR A 218 3.77 7.42 14.91
N VAL A 219 4.79 6.72 14.42
CA VAL A 219 6.15 7.23 14.25
C VAL A 219 6.44 7.31 12.76
N VAL A 220 6.97 8.45 12.31
CA VAL A 220 7.40 8.69 10.92
C VAL A 220 8.80 9.27 10.94
N GLY A 221 9.74 8.63 10.25
CA GLY A 221 11.14 9.04 10.20
C GLY A 221 11.84 9.01 11.56
N GLY A 222 11.29 8.28 12.54
CA GLY A 222 11.78 8.25 13.92
C GLY A 222 11.15 9.29 14.86
N GLU A 223 10.28 10.16 14.35
CA GLU A 223 9.57 11.17 15.13
C GLU A 223 8.13 10.72 15.44
N VAL A 224 7.67 10.92 16.68
CA VAL A 224 6.28 10.64 17.06
C VAL A 224 5.40 11.74 16.49
N VAL A 225 4.57 11.41 15.50
CA VAL A 225 3.66 12.37 14.83
C VAL A 225 2.23 12.28 15.34
N TYR A 226 1.89 11.17 16.02
CA TYR A 226 0.60 10.97 16.66
C TYR A 226 0.79 10.12 17.93
N GLU A 227 0.08 10.50 18.99
CA GLU A 227 0.03 9.77 20.25
C GLU A 227 -1.38 9.90 20.83
N ASN A 228 -2.02 8.76 21.12
CA ASN A 228 -3.34 8.71 21.73
C ASN A 228 -3.18 9.00 23.24
N ARG A 229 -3.43 10.25 23.65
CA ARG A 229 -3.33 10.72 25.05
C ARG A 229 -4.69 10.81 25.72
#